data_AF-A0A6B3HCG2-F1
#
_entry.id   AF-A0A6B3HCG2-F1
#
_cell.length_a   1.000
_cell.length_b   1.000
_cell.length_c   1.000
_cell.angle_alpha   90.00
_cell.angle_beta   90.00
_cell.angle_gamma   90.00
#
_symmetry.space_group_name_H-M   'P 1'
#
loop_
_entity.id
_entity.type
_entity.pdbx_description
1 polymer ?
#
loop_
_entity_poly.entity_id
_entity_poly.type
_entity_poly.pdbx_seq_one_letter_code
_entity_poly.pdbx_strand_id
1 'polypeptide(L)' 'RAALTAHRAGPAAPASRTWAQLFAEQCDRRPDAVAVDAPEASLTYAELDRRAGDLAGLLHDTGIRPGQ' A
#
# COMPACT_ATOMS: atom_id res chain seq x y z
N ARG A 1 -19.56 -6.32 37.77
CA ARG A 1 -19.07 -7.08 36.58
C ARG A 1 -20.06 -7.03 35.39
N ALA A 2 -20.80 -5.93 35.16
CA ALA A 2 -21.84 -5.86 34.12
C ALA A 2 -21.70 -4.70 33.10
N ALA A 3 -20.62 -3.91 33.15
CA ALA A 3 -20.50 -2.68 32.35
C ALA A 3 -19.56 -2.76 31.13
N LEU A 4 -18.91 -3.92 30.86
CA LEU A 4 -17.90 -4.04 29.79
C LEU A 4 -18.44 -4.57 28.44
N THR A 5 -19.73 -4.90 28.34
CA THR A 5 -20.31 -5.43 27.10
C THR A 5 -20.83 -4.36 26.12
N ALA A 6 -20.95 -3.10 26.55
CA ALA A 6 -21.51 -2.02 25.71
C ALA A 6 -20.51 -1.41 24.69
N HIS A 7 -19.19 -1.63 24.85
CA HIS A 7 -18.19 -1.08 23.93
C HIS A 7 -18.14 -1.80 22.56
N ARG A 8 -18.96 -2.83 22.35
CA ARG A 8 -18.89 -3.67 21.15
C ARG A 8 -19.67 -3.15 19.92
N ALA A 9 -20.43 -2.07 20.06
CA ALA A 9 -21.20 -1.48 18.96
C ALA A 9 -20.70 -0.08 18.61
N GLY A 10 -19.42 0.02 18.25
CA GLY A 10 -18.92 1.16 17.49
C GLY A 10 -19.33 1.04 16.01
N PRO A 11 -19.20 2.12 15.21
CA PRO A 11 -19.38 2.02 13.76
C PRO A 11 -18.51 0.89 13.21
N ALA A 12 -19.00 0.19 12.18
CA ALA A 12 -18.26 -0.90 11.55
C ALA A 12 -16.85 -0.39 11.20
N ALA A 13 -15.82 -1.11 11.66
CA ALA A 13 -14.45 -0.77 11.33
C ALA A 13 -14.29 -0.80 9.80
N PRO A 14 -13.55 0.16 9.22
CA PRO A 14 -13.30 0.14 7.78
C PRO A 14 -12.63 -1.18 7.41
N ALA A 15 -12.94 -1.67 6.20
CA ALA A 15 -12.32 -2.88 5.68
C ALA A 15 -10.79 -2.78 5.78
N SER A 16 -10.15 -3.88 6.19
CA SER A 16 -8.70 -3.96 6.26
C SER A 16 -8.10 -3.66 4.90
N ARG A 17 -7.23 -2.66 4.82
CA ARG A 17 -6.47 -2.31 3.62
C ARG A 17 -5.02 -2.73 3.78
N THR A 18 -4.41 -3.21 2.70
CA THR A 18 -2.98 -3.49 2.66
C THR A 18 -2.20 -2.19 2.45
N TRP A 19 -0.91 -2.20 2.82
CA TRP A 19 -0.03 -1.07 2.50
C TRP A 19 0.05 -0.81 0.99
N ALA A 20 0.04 -1.87 0.18
CA ALA A 20 0.02 -1.73 -1.28
C ALA A 20 -1.23 -1.00 -1.78
N GLN A 21 -2.42 -1.25 -1.19
CA GLN A 21 -3.63 -0.52 -1.55
C GLN A 21 -3.55 0.96 -1.17
N LEU A 22 -3.06 1.27 0.02
CA LEU A 22 -2.88 2.66 0.46
C LEU A 22 -1.84 3.41 -0.38
N PHE A 23 -0.79 2.70 -0.83
CA PHE A 23 0.21 3.24 -1.73
C PHE A 23 -0.36 3.54 -3.13
N ALA A 24 -1.13 2.61 -3.70
CA ALA A 24 -1.78 2.81 -5.00
C ALA A 24 -2.73 4.03 -4.97
N GLU A 25 -3.54 4.18 -3.91
CA GLU A 25 -4.37 5.37 -3.73
C GLU A 25 -3.56 6.68 -3.74
N GLN A 26 -2.33 6.65 -3.19
CA GLN A 26 -1.47 7.82 -3.17
C GLN A 26 -0.88 8.12 -4.55
N CYS A 27 -0.56 7.08 -5.32
CA CYS A 27 -0.09 7.21 -6.70
C CYS A 27 -1.15 7.86 -7.59
N ASP A 28 -2.42 7.47 -7.44
CA ASP A 28 -3.53 8.09 -8.16
C ASP A 28 -3.74 9.56 -7.77
N ARG A 29 -3.61 9.88 -6.46
CA ARG A 29 -3.85 11.23 -5.96
C ARG A 29 -2.75 12.22 -6.34
N ARG A 30 -1.49 11.77 -6.40
CA ARG A 30 -0.31 12.64 -6.56
C ARG A 30 0.75 12.00 -7.46
N PRO A 31 0.43 11.68 -8.72
CA PRO A 31 1.32 10.93 -9.60
C PRO A 31 2.67 11.61 -9.81
N ASP A 32 2.66 12.94 -9.95
CA ASP A 32 3.87 13.74 -10.24
C ASP A 32 4.62 14.20 -8.99
N ALA A 33 4.13 13.89 -7.78
CA ALA A 33 4.83 14.25 -6.55
C ALA A 33 6.00 13.30 -6.30
N VAL A 34 7.11 13.83 -5.79
CA VAL A 34 8.28 13.04 -5.38
C VAL A 34 7.89 12.08 -4.25
N ALA A 35 8.08 10.78 -4.49
CA ALA A 35 7.87 9.70 -3.53
C ALA A 35 9.17 9.27 -2.85
N VAL A 36 10.27 9.25 -3.62
CA VAL A 36 11.62 8.92 -3.15
C VAL A 36 12.56 10.00 -3.64
N ASP A 37 13.37 10.51 -2.73
CA ASP A 37 14.45 11.45 -3.04
C ASP A 37 15.77 10.83 -2.58
N ALA A 38 16.66 10.55 -3.52
CA ALA A 38 17.96 9.93 -3.27
C ALA A 38 19.05 10.64 -4.08
N PRO A 39 20.33 10.56 -3.67
CA PRO A 39 21.42 11.27 -4.34
C PRO A 39 21.54 10.98 -5.84
N GLU A 40 21.24 9.75 -6.26
CA GLU A 40 21.40 9.29 -7.64
C GLU A 40 20.17 9.61 -8.51
N ALA A 41 18.98 9.67 -7.90
CA ALA A 41 17.73 9.97 -8.58
C ALA A 41 16.60 10.26 -7.58
N SER A 42 15.70 11.15 -7.97
CA SER A 42 14.38 11.27 -7.36
C SER A 42 13.35 10.53 -8.22
N LEU A 43 12.37 9.90 -7.59
CA LEU A 43 11.26 9.22 -8.26
C LEU A 43 9.95 9.84 -7.83
N THR A 44 9.09 10.10 -8.80
CA THR A 44 7.69 10.41 -8.57
C THR A 44 6.91 9.17 -8.13
N TYR A 45 5.72 9.36 -7.55
CA TYR A 45 4.84 8.24 -7.22
C TYR A 45 4.51 7.38 -8.46
N ALA A 46 4.24 7.99 -9.61
CA ALA A 46 3.95 7.26 -10.84
C ALA A 46 5.15 6.41 -11.33
N GLU A 47 6.37 6.95 -11.24
CA GLU A 47 7.58 6.20 -11.64
C GLU A 47 7.90 5.06 -10.68
N LEU A 48 7.70 5.30 -9.38
CA LEU A 48 7.91 4.28 -8.36
C LEU A 48 6.90 3.13 -8.52
N ASP A 49 5.63 3.44 -8.72
CA ASP A 49 4.57 2.45 -8.91
C ASP A 49 4.83 1.55 -10.11
N ARG A 50 5.18 2.15 -11.25
CA ARG A 50 5.53 1.38 -12.47
C ARG A 50 6.70 0.42 -12.22
N ARG A 51 7.80 0.91 -11.61
CA ARG A 51 8.97 0.07 -11.31
C ARG A 51 8.64 -1.04 -10.30
N ALA A 52 7.82 -0.74 -9.30
CA ALA A 52 7.36 -1.72 -8.33
C ALA A 52 6.46 -2.79 -8.99
N GLY A 53 5.58 -2.39 -9.91
CA GLY A 53 4.76 -3.28 -10.71
C GLY A 53 5.58 -4.22 -11.60
N ASP A 54 6.58 -3.68 -12.29
CA ASP A 54 7.52 -4.47 -13.11
C ASP A 54 8.24 -5.52 -12.24
N LEU A 55 8.77 -5.10 -11.08
CA LEU A 55 9.42 -6.00 -10.13
C LEU A 55 8.44 -7.06 -9.58
N ALA A 56 7.22 -6.68 -9.22
CA ALA A 56 6.20 -7.60 -8.71
C ALA A 56 5.84 -8.68 -9.75
N GLY A 57 5.78 -8.32 -11.03
CA GLY A 57 5.61 -9.28 -12.13
C GLY A 57 6.75 -10.30 -12.17
N LEU A 58 8.00 -9.84 -12.13
CA LEU A 58 9.17 -10.74 -12.10
C LEU A 58 9.19 -11.66 -10.87
N LEU A 59 8.82 -11.15 -9.69
CA LEU A 59 8.74 -11.96 -8.47
C LEU A 59 7.62 -13.00 -8.57
N HIS A 60 6.49 -12.63 -9.18
CA HIS A 60 5.41 -13.57 -9.44
C HIS A 60 5.85 -14.69 -10.39
N ASP A 61 6.56 -14.35 -11.46
CA ASP A 61 7.06 -15.29 -12.45
C ASP A 61 8.12 -16.24 -11.88
N THR A 62 8.90 -15.79 -10.89
CA THR A 62 9.87 -16.63 -10.16
C THR A 62 9.24 -17.49 -9.06
N GLY A 63 7.91 -17.42 -8.87
CA GLY A 63 7.17 -18.31 -7.97
C GLY A 63 6.88 -17.74 -6.59
N ILE A 64 7.23 -16.48 -6.31
CA ILE A 64 6.89 -15.82 -5.02
C ILE A 64 5.39 -15.58 -4.96
N ARG A 65 4.79 -15.87 -3.79
CA ARG A 65 3.35 -15.78 -3.54
C ARG A 65 3.09 -15.08 -2.20
N PRO A 66 1.88 -14.53 -2.00
CA PRO A 66 1.50 -13.96 -0.71
C PRO A 66 1.69 -14.96 0.43
N GLY A 67 2.36 -14.54 1.52
CA GLY A 67 2.56 -15.37 2.71
C GLY A 67 3.72 -16.37 2.65
N GLN A 68 4.56 -16.32 1.61
CA GLN A 68 5.90 -16.93 1.63
C GLN A 68 6.87 -16.11 2.48
#